data_AF-A0A558AL96-F1
#
_entry.id   AF-A0A558AL96-F1
#
_cell.length_a   1.000
_cell.length_b   1.000
_cell.length_c   1.000
_cell.angle_alpha   90.00
_cell.angle_beta   90.00
_cell.angle_gamma   90.00
#
_symmetry.space_group_name_H-M   'P 1'
#
loop_
_entity.id
_entity.type
_entity.pdbx_description
1 polymer ?
#
loop_
_entity_poly.entity_id
_entity_poly.type
_entity_poly.pdbx_seq_one_letter_code
_entity_poly.pdbx_strand_id
1 'polypeptide(L)'
;MSQPSARLYRGRVADQIVDDLRGQILSGAVPDGARLPSERELAAQYDVSAPTIREAVRVLTAMGLLSTRNGSRTTVTASGDTLLAISIASVVQFEKVTAADVFGLLGALNAYAVEQAVERASDEDIADLRAAAERAAEVGDAESSAAALLHFFVTLSAISHNPLLAALCRFITQIQLGLALELAGETGEEWGRVPRSLTKARMDIVEAVARRDGPAAVQLIREYHAKAVKRVQSSPGAKRIRETDPGLAGLLSSWLGANVGLSNGPDRRNQP
;
A
#
# COMPACT_ATOMS: atom_id res chain seq x y z
N MET A 1 -11.10 49.61 -11.92
CA MET A 1 -11.52 48.27 -11.46
C MET A 1 -11.59 47.36 -12.68
N SER A 2 -10.57 46.54 -12.93
CA SER A 2 -10.54 45.63 -14.07
C SER A 2 -11.06 44.26 -13.64
N GLN A 3 -12.18 43.83 -14.21
CA GLN A 3 -12.61 42.43 -14.10
C GLN A 3 -11.75 41.56 -15.04
N PRO A 4 -11.35 40.35 -14.64
CA PRO A 4 -10.85 39.37 -15.60
C PRO A 4 -12.04 38.70 -16.29
N SER A 5 -12.16 38.86 -17.61
CA SER A 5 -12.99 38.03 -18.47
C SER A 5 -12.42 36.61 -18.51
N ALA A 6 -12.83 35.75 -17.56
CA ALA A 6 -12.45 34.35 -17.59
C ALA A 6 -13.31 33.62 -18.64
N ARG A 7 -12.71 33.25 -19.79
CA ARG A 7 -13.24 32.21 -20.67
C ARG A 7 -13.20 30.87 -19.91
N LEU A 8 -14.29 30.52 -19.24
CA LEU A 8 -14.46 29.28 -18.46
C LEU A 8 -14.78 28.03 -19.32
N TYR A 9 -14.56 28.06 -20.64
CA TYR A 9 -14.99 26.97 -21.53
C TYR A 9 -13.98 25.82 -21.64
N ARG A 10 -12.67 26.08 -21.42
CA ARG A 10 -11.62 25.04 -21.59
C ARG A 10 -11.53 24.02 -20.45
N GLY A 11 -11.95 24.39 -19.23
CA GLY A 11 -12.00 23.45 -18.09
C GLY A 11 -12.95 22.29 -18.38
N ARG A 12 -14.19 22.59 -18.80
CA ARG A 12 -15.24 21.57 -18.96
C ARG A 12 -14.91 20.44 -19.93
N VAL A 13 -14.19 20.69 -21.02
CA VAL A 13 -13.84 19.64 -22.00
C VAL A 13 -12.70 18.78 -21.48
N ALA A 14 -11.68 19.39 -20.87
CA ALA A 14 -10.62 18.62 -20.21
C ALA A 14 -11.19 17.80 -19.05
N ASP A 15 -12.10 18.37 -18.25
CA ASP A 15 -12.77 17.70 -17.13
C ASP A 15 -13.58 16.47 -17.61
N GLN A 16 -14.33 16.60 -18.71
CA GLN A 16 -15.07 15.47 -19.30
C GLN A 16 -14.13 14.36 -19.79
N ILE A 17 -12.98 14.71 -20.38
CA ILE A 17 -11.97 13.73 -20.81
C ILE A 17 -11.33 13.05 -19.60
N VAL A 18 -11.09 13.81 -18.51
CA VAL A 18 -10.62 13.25 -17.23
C VAL A 18 -11.63 12.24 -16.70
N ASP A 19 -12.91 12.59 -16.63
CA ASP A 19 -13.96 11.72 -16.11
C ASP A 19 -14.13 10.44 -16.96
N ASP A 20 -14.11 10.57 -18.28
CA ASP A 20 -14.20 9.43 -19.20
C ASP A 20 -13.00 8.48 -19.09
N LEU A 21 -11.78 8.98 -19.22
CA LEU A 21 -10.56 8.17 -19.08
C LEU A 21 -10.44 7.55 -17.69
N ARG A 22 -10.81 8.30 -16.64
CA ARG A 22 -10.87 7.77 -15.27
C ARG A 22 -11.88 6.62 -15.19
N GLY A 23 -13.06 6.76 -15.77
CA GLY A 23 -14.07 5.70 -15.82
C GLY A 23 -13.55 4.43 -16.52
N GLN A 24 -12.87 4.58 -17.66
CA GLN A 24 -12.26 3.46 -18.38
C GLN A 24 -11.15 2.77 -17.60
N ILE A 25 -10.33 3.54 -16.88
CA ILE A 25 -9.27 3.01 -16.01
C ILE A 25 -9.86 2.26 -14.81
N LEU A 26 -10.81 2.87 -14.09
CA LEU A 26 -11.41 2.29 -12.88
C LEU A 26 -12.29 1.07 -13.17
N SER A 27 -12.90 0.99 -14.36
CA SER A 27 -13.64 -0.18 -14.81
C SER A 27 -12.74 -1.32 -15.33
N GLY A 28 -11.45 -1.06 -15.55
CA GLY A 28 -10.51 -2.01 -16.13
C GLY A 28 -10.56 -2.12 -17.66
N ALA A 29 -11.37 -1.30 -18.34
CA ALA A 29 -11.38 -1.22 -19.81
C ALA A 29 -10.00 -0.82 -20.37
N VAL A 30 -9.27 0.03 -19.63
CA VAL A 30 -7.84 0.25 -19.81
C VAL A 30 -7.13 -0.29 -18.58
N PRO A 31 -6.55 -1.50 -18.64
CA PRO A 31 -6.03 -2.18 -17.46
C PRO A 31 -4.76 -1.52 -16.92
N ASP A 32 -4.43 -1.80 -15.66
CA ASP A 32 -3.17 -1.38 -15.05
C ASP A 32 -1.96 -1.86 -15.88
N GLY A 33 -0.93 -1.02 -15.97
CA GLY A 33 0.24 -1.25 -16.82
C GLY A 33 0.02 -1.05 -18.32
N ALA A 34 -1.22 -0.86 -18.80
CA ALA A 34 -1.49 -0.57 -20.20
C ALA A 34 -0.88 0.77 -20.62
N ARG A 35 -0.48 0.86 -21.89
CA ARG A 35 -0.02 2.12 -22.49
C ARG A 35 -1.23 2.86 -23.04
N LEU A 36 -1.35 4.13 -22.67
CA LEU A 36 -2.30 5.02 -23.34
C LEU A 36 -1.80 5.35 -24.76
N PRO A 37 -2.72 5.59 -25.71
CA PRO A 37 -2.37 6.23 -26.98
C PRO A 37 -1.65 7.56 -26.75
N SER A 38 -0.86 8.00 -27.72
CA SER A 38 -0.15 9.28 -27.64
C SER A 38 -1.12 10.46 -27.52
N GLU A 39 -0.64 11.60 -26.99
CA GLU A 39 -1.47 12.82 -26.87
C GLU A 39 -2.12 13.23 -28.20
N ARG A 40 -1.44 12.98 -29.33
CA ARG A 40 -1.96 13.28 -30.68
C ARG A 40 -3.07 12.31 -31.11
N GLU A 41 -2.92 11.02 -30.81
CA GLU A 41 -3.93 10.00 -31.12
C GLU A 41 -5.19 10.22 -30.28
N LEU A 42 -5.03 10.47 -28.98
CA LEU A 42 -6.15 10.82 -28.10
C LEU A 42 -6.82 12.12 -28.56
N ALA A 43 -6.06 13.14 -28.98
CA ALA A 43 -6.62 14.38 -29.49
C ALA A 43 -7.49 14.16 -30.73
N ALA A 44 -7.08 13.25 -31.63
CA ALA A 44 -7.88 12.85 -32.78
C ALA A 44 -9.13 12.04 -32.38
N GLN A 45 -9.02 11.15 -31.39
CA GLN A 45 -10.15 10.33 -30.91
C GLN A 45 -11.24 11.18 -30.23
N TYR A 46 -10.85 12.15 -29.42
CA TYR A 46 -11.76 13.04 -28.70
C TYR A 46 -12.18 14.28 -29.51
N ASP A 47 -11.65 14.46 -30.73
CA ASP A 47 -11.85 15.65 -31.57
C ASP A 47 -11.51 16.98 -30.84
N VAL A 48 -10.33 17.01 -30.21
CA VAL A 48 -9.84 18.16 -29.45
C VAL A 48 -8.40 18.52 -29.78
N SER A 49 -7.92 19.65 -29.25
CA SER A 49 -6.52 20.03 -29.38
C SER A 49 -5.61 19.20 -28.47
N ALA A 50 -4.38 18.89 -28.91
CA ALA A 50 -3.38 18.19 -28.09
C ALA A 50 -3.10 18.86 -26.72
N PRO A 51 -3.09 20.20 -26.58
CA PRO A 51 -3.01 20.84 -25.27
C PRO A 51 -4.15 20.46 -24.30
N THR A 52 -5.36 20.21 -24.79
CA THR A 52 -6.50 19.79 -23.96
C THR A 52 -6.27 18.39 -23.40
N ILE A 53 -5.78 17.45 -24.22
CA ILE A 53 -5.41 16.10 -23.78
C ILE A 53 -4.27 16.16 -22.77
N ARG A 54 -3.26 16.99 -23.02
CA ARG A 54 -2.13 17.16 -22.09
C ARG A 54 -2.59 17.60 -20.72
N GLU A 55 -3.58 18.49 -20.65
CA GLU A 55 -4.15 18.91 -19.37
C GLU A 55 -4.88 17.76 -18.67
N ALA A 56 -5.72 17.01 -19.39
CA ALA A 56 -6.40 15.83 -18.83
C ALA A 56 -5.41 14.77 -18.33
N VAL A 57 -4.36 14.47 -19.11
CA VAL A 57 -3.29 13.53 -18.72
C VAL A 57 -2.54 14.03 -17.48
N ARG A 58 -2.26 15.33 -17.37
CA ARG A 58 -1.65 15.92 -16.16
C ARG A 58 -2.52 15.76 -14.93
N VAL A 59 -3.82 16.01 -15.04
CA VAL A 59 -4.78 15.82 -13.94
C VAL A 59 -4.83 14.35 -13.52
N LEU A 60 -4.94 13.41 -14.47
CA LEU A 60 -4.95 11.98 -14.19
C LEU A 60 -3.62 11.46 -13.61
N THR A 61 -2.50 12.04 -14.02
CA THR A 61 -1.17 11.77 -13.44
C THR A 61 -1.10 12.28 -12.00
N ALA A 62 -1.62 13.48 -11.74
CA ALA A 62 -1.70 14.04 -10.39
C ALA A 62 -2.64 13.22 -9.47
N MET A 63 -3.68 12.60 -10.03
CA MET A 63 -4.54 11.64 -9.32
C MET A 63 -3.86 10.28 -9.09
N GLY A 64 -2.65 10.04 -9.62
CA GLY A 64 -1.95 8.75 -9.52
C GLY A 64 -2.50 7.64 -10.43
N LEU A 65 -3.44 7.98 -11.31
CA LEU A 65 -4.06 7.01 -12.23
C LEU A 65 -3.15 6.70 -13.43
N LEU A 66 -2.26 7.63 -13.76
CA LEU A 66 -1.29 7.52 -14.84
C LEU A 66 0.12 7.85 -14.36
N SER A 67 1.12 7.32 -15.07
CA SER A 67 2.51 7.74 -14.95
C SER A 67 3.09 8.07 -16.32
N THR A 68 3.78 9.20 -16.41
CA THR A 68 4.47 9.65 -17.62
C THR A 68 5.98 9.54 -17.44
N ARG A 69 6.63 8.59 -18.13
CA ARG A 69 8.10 8.45 -18.11
C ARG A 69 8.67 8.92 -19.45
N ASN A 70 9.69 9.80 -19.41
CA ASN A 70 10.43 10.30 -20.58
C ASN A 70 9.58 11.05 -21.64
N GLY A 71 8.62 11.86 -21.20
CA GLY A 71 7.96 12.89 -22.02
C GLY A 71 7.06 12.41 -23.16
N SER A 72 6.89 11.11 -23.35
CA SER A 72 6.11 10.56 -24.48
C SER A 72 5.43 9.22 -24.22
N ARG A 73 5.72 8.54 -23.10
CA ARG A 73 5.09 7.27 -22.75
C ARG A 73 4.25 7.45 -21.49
N THR A 74 2.93 7.38 -21.66
CA THR A 74 1.95 7.40 -20.58
C THR A 74 1.44 5.98 -20.35
N THR A 75 1.54 5.49 -19.12
CA THR A 75 1.05 4.17 -18.70
C THR A 75 0.03 4.33 -17.59
N VAL A 76 -0.99 3.48 -17.59
CA VAL A 76 -1.90 3.35 -16.46
C VAL A 76 -1.13 2.79 -15.27
N THR A 77 -1.28 3.45 -14.13
CA THR A 77 -0.69 3.04 -12.84
C THR A 77 -1.75 2.99 -11.73
N ALA A 78 -3.03 3.04 -12.11
CA ALA A 78 -4.15 3.09 -11.20
C ALA A 78 -4.31 1.74 -10.50
N SER A 79 -3.62 1.58 -9.38
CA SER A 79 -3.96 0.57 -8.38
C SER A 79 -4.64 1.25 -7.19
N GLY A 80 -5.58 0.55 -6.55
CA GLY A 80 -6.16 1.02 -5.28
C GLY A 80 -5.07 1.30 -4.23
N ASP A 81 -3.98 0.53 -4.27
CA ASP A 81 -2.82 0.70 -3.40
C ASP A 81 -2.12 2.04 -3.68
N THR A 82 -1.90 2.42 -4.94
CA THR A 82 -1.32 3.72 -5.32
C THR A 82 -2.15 4.91 -4.82
N LEU A 83 -3.48 4.84 -4.95
CA LEU A 83 -4.39 5.91 -4.51
C LEU A 83 -4.41 6.04 -2.98
N LEU A 84 -4.47 4.90 -2.27
CA LEU A 84 -4.36 4.85 -0.81
C LEU A 84 -3.01 5.42 -0.36
N ALA A 85 -1.94 5.08 -1.07
CA ALA A 85 -0.60 5.46 -0.72
C ALA A 85 -0.37 6.98 -0.85
N ILE A 86 -0.82 7.60 -1.92
CA ILE A 86 -0.77 9.07 -2.09
C ILE A 86 -1.54 9.76 -0.96
N SER A 87 -2.74 9.26 -0.66
CA SER A 87 -3.61 9.84 0.37
C SER A 87 -3.00 9.71 1.77
N ILE A 88 -2.51 8.53 2.12
CA ILE A 88 -1.91 8.25 3.43
C ILE A 88 -0.60 9.01 3.58
N ALA A 89 0.23 9.10 2.54
CA ALA A 89 1.44 9.89 2.61
C ALA A 89 1.18 11.39 2.81
N SER A 90 0.09 11.91 2.24
CA SER A 90 -0.36 13.28 2.53
C SER A 90 -0.75 13.42 4.01
N VAL A 91 -1.56 12.49 4.53
CA VAL A 91 -1.95 12.48 5.96
C VAL A 91 -0.72 12.39 6.88
N VAL A 92 0.24 11.53 6.58
CA VAL A 92 1.48 11.38 7.35
C VAL A 92 2.26 12.70 7.41
N GLN A 93 2.37 13.40 6.29
CA GLN A 93 3.07 14.69 6.21
C GLN A 93 2.39 15.78 7.05
N PHE A 94 1.05 15.79 7.11
CA PHE A 94 0.30 16.81 7.85
C PHE A 94 0.12 16.48 9.34
N GLU A 95 -0.21 15.23 9.69
CA GLU A 95 -0.66 14.83 11.04
C GLU A 95 0.46 14.28 11.94
N LYS A 96 1.74 14.37 11.52
CA LYS A 96 2.90 13.83 12.27
C LYS A 96 2.73 12.36 12.66
N VAL A 97 2.16 11.56 11.76
CA VAL A 97 1.92 10.13 11.98
C VAL A 97 3.23 9.40 12.26
N THR A 98 3.23 8.56 13.27
CA THR A 98 4.39 7.76 13.67
C THR A 98 4.29 6.33 13.12
N ALA A 99 5.40 5.60 13.09
CA ALA A 99 5.33 4.17 12.78
C ALA A 99 4.42 3.44 13.77
N ALA A 100 4.47 3.78 15.07
CA ALA A 100 3.62 3.13 16.08
C ALA A 100 2.12 3.22 15.75
N ASP A 101 1.68 4.32 15.16
CA ASP A 101 0.29 4.50 14.70
C ASP A 101 -0.05 3.54 13.56
N VAL A 102 0.86 3.36 12.59
CA VAL A 102 0.71 2.40 11.47
C VAL A 102 0.57 0.97 11.99
N PHE A 103 1.47 0.56 12.90
CA PHE A 103 1.43 -0.76 13.50
C PHE A 103 0.16 -0.98 14.33
N GLY A 104 -0.28 0.02 15.10
CA GLY A 104 -1.50 -0.04 15.90
C GLY A 104 -2.76 -0.15 15.04
N LEU A 105 -2.86 0.67 13.99
CA LEU A 105 -3.97 0.64 13.04
C LEU A 105 -4.09 -0.73 12.37
N LEU A 106 -2.98 -1.31 11.91
CA LEU A 106 -3.00 -2.64 11.28
C LEU A 106 -3.48 -3.73 12.24
N GLY A 107 -3.12 -3.64 13.52
CA GLY A 107 -3.63 -4.53 14.55
C GLY A 107 -5.15 -4.45 14.70
N ALA A 108 -5.71 -3.24 14.68
CA ALA A 108 -7.16 -3.02 14.73
C ALA A 108 -7.87 -3.51 13.46
N LEU A 109 -7.33 -3.21 12.28
CA LEU A 109 -7.90 -3.65 11.00
C LEU A 109 -7.89 -5.17 10.87
N ASN A 110 -6.77 -5.84 11.21
CA ASN A 110 -6.71 -7.29 11.18
C ASN A 110 -7.59 -7.94 12.26
N ALA A 111 -7.78 -7.31 13.42
CA ALA A 111 -8.74 -7.77 14.42
C ALA A 111 -10.18 -7.79 13.86
N TYR A 112 -10.57 -6.71 13.18
CA TYR A 112 -11.86 -6.69 12.49
C TYR A 112 -11.91 -7.69 11.33
N ALA A 113 -10.82 -7.87 10.59
CA ALA A 113 -10.76 -8.82 9.49
C ALA A 113 -10.97 -10.28 9.96
N VAL A 114 -10.32 -10.70 11.05
CA VAL A 114 -10.52 -12.07 11.58
C VAL A 114 -11.91 -12.27 12.16
N GLU A 115 -12.50 -11.25 12.78
CA GLU A 115 -13.88 -11.30 13.27
C GLU A 115 -14.85 -11.55 12.12
N GLN A 116 -14.70 -10.82 11.02
CA GLN A 116 -15.52 -11.01 9.82
C GLN A 116 -15.21 -12.34 9.10
N ALA A 117 -13.95 -12.79 9.10
CA ALA A 117 -13.56 -14.06 8.51
C ALA A 117 -14.15 -15.25 9.26
N VAL A 118 -14.22 -15.19 10.59
CA VAL A 118 -14.89 -16.21 11.40
C VAL A 118 -16.32 -16.43 10.94
N GLU A 119 -17.07 -15.38 10.59
CA GLU A 119 -18.44 -15.51 10.13
C GLU A 119 -18.56 -15.94 8.65
N ARG A 120 -17.64 -15.50 7.78
CA ARG A 120 -17.85 -15.54 6.32
C ARG A 120 -16.94 -16.47 5.54
N ALA A 121 -15.75 -16.77 6.05
CA ALA A 121 -14.76 -17.54 5.30
C ALA A 121 -15.29 -18.94 4.98
N SER A 122 -15.02 -19.46 3.78
CA SER A 122 -15.27 -20.85 3.42
C SER A 122 -14.19 -21.79 3.98
N ASP A 123 -14.39 -23.10 3.84
CA ASP A 123 -13.35 -24.08 4.21
C ASP A 123 -12.12 -23.99 3.28
N GLU A 124 -12.33 -23.60 2.01
CA GLU A 124 -11.26 -23.34 1.04
C GLU A 124 -10.44 -22.11 1.44
N ASP A 125 -11.11 -21.02 1.83
CA ASP A 125 -10.46 -19.82 2.37
C ASP A 125 -9.56 -20.12 3.58
N ILE A 126 -10.04 -20.98 4.48
CA ILE A 126 -9.29 -21.40 5.68
C ILE A 126 -8.10 -22.30 5.28
N ALA A 127 -8.28 -23.18 4.30
CA ALA A 127 -7.20 -24.02 3.77
C ALA A 127 -6.09 -23.16 3.13
N ASP A 128 -6.45 -22.15 2.35
CA ASP A 128 -5.53 -21.21 1.73
C ASP A 128 -4.79 -20.37 2.78
N LEU A 129 -5.50 -19.90 3.81
CA LEU A 129 -4.89 -19.18 4.92
C LEU A 129 -3.88 -20.06 5.68
N ARG A 130 -4.22 -21.34 5.90
CA ARG A 130 -3.32 -22.32 6.53
C ARG A 130 -2.05 -22.51 5.71
N ALA A 131 -2.20 -22.74 4.39
CA ALA A 131 -1.06 -22.91 3.50
C ALA A 131 -0.18 -21.66 3.45
N ALA A 132 -0.77 -20.46 3.51
CA ALA A 132 -0.02 -19.21 3.59
C ALA A 132 0.77 -19.08 4.91
N ALA A 133 0.19 -19.51 6.03
CA ALA A 133 0.87 -19.51 7.33
C ALA A 133 2.07 -20.48 7.37
N GLU A 134 1.92 -21.66 6.76
CA GLU A 134 2.96 -22.69 6.61
C GLU A 134 4.11 -22.19 5.73
N ARG A 135 3.81 -21.63 4.55
CA ARG A 135 4.84 -21.02 3.67
C ARG A 135 5.65 -19.95 4.39
N ALA A 136 5.01 -19.11 5.20
CA ALA A 136 5.68 -18.09 6.00
C ALA A 136 6.58 -18.65 7.12
N ALA A 137 6.53 -19.96 7.40
CA ALA A 137 7.41 -20.63 8.36
C ALA A 137 8.67 -21.21 7.73
N GLU A 138 8.64 -21.55 6.43
CA GLU A 138 9.70 -22.32 5.75
C GLU A 138 10.80 -21.44 5.13
N VAL A 139 10.50 -20.18 4.91
CA VAL A 139 11.40 -19.17 4.33
C VAL A 139 12.65 -18.89 5.19
N GLY A 140 13.78 -18.63 4.52
CA GLY A 140 15.10 -18.54 5.13
C GLY A 140 15.74 -17.16 5.14
N ASP A 141 15.51 -16.36 4.09
CA ASP A 141 16.06 -15.00 3.94
C ASP A 141 15.00 -13.90 4.20
N ALA A 142 15.46 -12.66 4.30
CA ALA A 142 14.62 -11.55 4.70
C ALA A 142 13.62 -11.10 3.62
N GLU A 143 13.99 -11.13 2.35
CA GLU A 143 13.09 -10.70 1.30
C GLU A 143 11.97 -11.74 1.10
N SER A 144 12.33 -13.02 1.04
CA SER A 144 11.38 -14.12 0.94
C SER A 144 10.43 -14.16 2.13
N SER A 145 10.91 -13.90 3.36
CA SER A 145 10.00 -13.91 4.51
C SER A 145 9.08 -12.69 4.56
N ALA A 146 9.44 -11.57 3.94
CA ALA A 146 8.54 -10.41 3.78
C ALA A 146 7.45 -10.69 2.78
N ALA A 147 7.81 -11.27 1.64
CA ALA A 147 6.85 -11.70 0.63
C ALA A 147 5.85 -12.72 1.22
N ALA A 148 6.34 -13.72 1.96
CA ALA A 148 5.48 -14.74 2.56
C ALA A 148 4.57 -14.18 3.67
N LEU A 149 5.07 -13.26 4.51
CA LEU A 149 4.25 -12.58 5.52
C LEU A 149 3.20 -11.66 4.89
N LEU A 150 3.57 -10.92 3.84
CA LEU A 150 2.62 -10.11 3.08
C LEU A 150 1.49 -10.98 2.53
N HIS A 151 1.86 -12.10 1.90
CA HIS A 151 0.88 -13.05 1.36
C HIS A 151 -0.06 -13.58 2.45
N PHE A 152 0.46 -13.96 3.62
CA PHE A 152 -0.37 -14.40 4.75
C PHE A 152 -1.41 -13.34 5.18
N PHE A 153 -1.02 -12.08 5.36
CA PHE A 153 -1.97 -11.03 5.78
C PHE A 153 -2.93 -10.60 4.68
N VAL A 154 -2.51 -10.65 3.42
CA VAL A 154 -3.40 -10.44 2.28
C VAL A 154 -4.47 -11.52 2.25
N THR A 155 -4.10 -12.80 2.41
CA THR A 155 -5.07 -13.89 2.50
C THR A 155 -5.99 -13.72 3.71
N LEU A 156 -5.43 -13.49 4.91
CA LEU A 156 -6.20 -13.31 6.15
C LEU A 156 -7.25 -12.20 6.04
N SER A 157 -6.91 -11.09 5.39
CA SER A 157 -7.84 -9.98 5.22
C SER A 157 -8.84 -10.20 4.08
N ALA A 158 -8.46 -10.91 3.02
CA ALA A 158 -9.35 -11.24 1.90
C ALA A 158 -10.52 -12.14 2.32
N ILE A 159 -10.27 -13.12 3.21
CA ILE A 159 -11.27 -14.08 3.68
C ILE A 159 -12.33 -13.45 4.61
N SER A 160 -12.19 -12.15 4.95
CA SER A 160 -13.26 -11.36 5.57
C SER A 160 -14.42 -11.05 4.59
N HIS A 161 -14.21 -11.32 3.30
CA HIS A 161 -15.08 -10.94 2.17
C HIS A 161 -15.49 -9.45 2.19
N ASN A 162 -14.60 -8.60 2.70
CA ASN A 162 -14.74 -7.14 2.69
C ASN A 162 -13.62 -6.53 1.83
N PRO A 163 -13.88 -6.17 0.55
CA PRO A 163 -12.85 -5.71 -0.37
C PRO A 163 -12.12 -4.44 0.08
N LEU A 164 -12.83 -3.50 0.72
CA LEU A 164 -12.23 -2.26 1.23
C LEU A 164 -11.29 -2.55 2.40
N LEU A 165 -11.71 -3.42 3.33
CA LEU A 165 -10.87 -3.85 4.45
C LEU A 165 -9.62 -4.58 3.96
N ALA A 166 -9.78 -5.50 3.00
CA ALA A 166 -8.66 -6.24 2.41
C ALA A 166 -7.65 -5.30 1.73
N ALA A 167 -8.12 -4.29 0.98
CA ALA A 167 -7.26 -3.29 0.36
C ALA A 167 -6.48 -2.47 1.41
N LEU A 168 -7.15 -2.00 2.47
CA LEU A 168 -6.50 -1.26 3.56
C LEU A 168 -5.48 -2.14 4.31
N CYS A 169 -5.83 -3.38 4.67
CA CYS A 169 -4.92 -4.30 5.34
C CYS A 169 -3.69 -4.62 4.49
N ARG A 170 -3.87 -4.90 3.20
CA ARG A 170 -2.76 -5.14 2.25
C ARG A 170 -1.82 -3.94 2.22
N PHE A 171 -2.36 -2.75 2.00
CA PHE A 171 -1.58 -1.54 1.88
C PHE A 171 -0.78 -1.23 3.16
N ILE A 172 -1.44 -1.26 4.32
CA ILE A 172 -0.77 -0.97 5.59
C ILE A 172 0.25 -2.05 5.95
N THR A 173 0.02 -3.32 5.56
CA THR A 173 1.00 -4.40 5.74
C THR A 173 2.25 -4.17 4.91
N GLN A 174 2.13 -3.67 3.67
CA GLN A 174 3.30 -3.31 2.84
C GLN A 174 4.14 -2.23 3.53
N ILE A 175 3.52 -1.18 4.07
CA ILE A 175 4.22 -0.15 4.86
C ILE A 175 4.92 -0.79 6.06
N GLN A 176 4.19 -1.58 6.85
CA GLN A 176 4.70 -2.19 8.07
C GLN A 176 5.94 -3.06 7.81
N LEU A 177 5.87 -3.93 6.80
CA LEU A 177 6.97 -4.82 6.44
C LEU A 177 8.16 -4.06 5.87
N GLY A 178 7.90 -3.05 5.03
CA GLY A 178 8.95 -2.17 4.50
C GLY A 178 9.71 -1.44 5.62
N LEU A 179 8.99 -0.86 6.58
CA LEU A 179 9.59 -0.26 7.77
C LEU A 179 10.35 -1.28 8.61
N ALA A 180 9.78 -2.47 8.82
CA ALA A 180 10.42 -3.51 9.61
C ALA A 180 11.73 -4.01 8.97
N LEU A 181 11.81 -4.07 7.64
CA LEU A 181 13.03 -4.39 6.91
C LEU A 181 14.09 -3.28 7.08
N GLU A 182 13.71 -2.01 6.91
CA GLU A 182 14.65 -0.90 7.08
C GLU A 182 15.24 -0.86 8.51
N LEU A 183 14.38 -1.07 9.52
CA LEU A 183 14.77 -1.08 10.94
C LEU A 183 15.62 -2.30 11.34
N ALA A 184 15.63 -3.36 10.53
CA ALA A 184 16.46 -4.53 10.77
C ALA A 184 17.89 -4.37 10.27
N GLY A 185 18.14 -3.40 9.37
CA GLY A 185 19.45 -3.15 8.77
C GLY A 185 19.93 -4.27 7.83
N GLU A 186 21.16 -4.14 7.34
CA GLU A 186 21.75 -5.04 6.32
C GLU A 186 22.03 -6.47 6.83
N THR A 187 22.05 -6.71 8.15
CA THR A 187 22.26 -8.02 8.74
C THR A 187 20.95 -8.81 8.80
N GLY A 188 20.55 -9.40 7.68
CA GLY A 188 19.34 -10.23 7.52
C GLY A 188 19.21 -11.44 8.47
N GLU A 189 20.26 -11.78 9.23
CA GLU A 189 20.25 -12.87 10.23
C GLU A 189 19.30 -12.66 11.42
N GLU A 190 19.04 -11.42 11.83
CA GLU A 190 18.03 -11.13 12.84
C GLU A 190 16.62 -11.24 12.26
N TRP A 191 16.44 -10.84 11.02
CA TRP A 191 15.13 -10.85 10.37
C TRP A 191 14.66 -12.28 10.08
N GLY A 192 15.54 -13.18 9.63
CA GLY A 192 15.17 -14.61 9.43
C GLY A 192 14.64 -15.32 10.70
N ARG A 193 14.96 -14.80 11.90
CA ARG A 193 14.46 -15.36 13.18
C ARG A 193 13.08 -14.83 13.58
N VAL A 194 12.69 -13.63 13.15
CA VAL A 194 11.45 -12.98 13.58
C VAL A 194 10.19 -13.70 13.04
N PRO A 195 10.05 -13.98 11.73
CA PRO A 195 8.94 -14.75 11.18
C PRO A 195 8.81 -16.12 11.86
N ARG A 196 9.91 -16.85 12.03
CA ARG A 196 9.93 -18.17 12.68
C ARG A 196 9.43 -18.13 14.12
N SER A 197 9.83 -17.11 14.88
CA SER A 197 9.41 -16.95 16.29
C SER A 197 7.92 -16.64 16.48
N LEU A 198 7.22 -16.27 15.40
CA LEU A 198 5.78 -16.00 15.38
C LEU A 198 4.99 -17.03 14.58
N THR A 199 5.63 -18.08 14.05
CA THR A 199 4.94 -19.16 13.31
C THR A 199 3.81 -19.76 14.12
N LYS A 200 4.08 -20.13 15.38
CA LYS A 200 3.04 -20.68 16.25
C LYS A 200 1.86 -19.72 16.41
N ALA A 201 2.12 -18.42 16.58
CA ALA A 201 1.05 -17.44 16.72
C ALA A 201 0.19 -17.33 15.44
N ARG A 202 0.79 -17.41 14.24
CA ARG A 202 0.02 -17.45 12.99
C ARG A 202 -0.86 -18.69 12.91
N MET A 203 -0.30 -19.87 13.20
CA MET A 203 -1.08 -21.12 13.19
C MET A 203 -2.22 -21.11 14.22
N ASP A 204 -1.96 -20.58 15.42
CA ASP A 204 -2.99 -20.44 16.46
C ASP A 204 -4.15 -19.52 15.99
N ILE A 205 -3.84 -18.44 15.24
CA ILE A 205 -4.86 -17.58 14.61
C ILE A 205 -5.66 -18.35 13.57
N VAL A 206 -5.01 -19.07 12.65
CA VAL A 206 -5.69 -19.87 11.61
C VAL A 206 -6.62 -20.88 12.27
N GLU A 207 -6.18 -21.55 13.31
CA GLU A 207 -6.96 -22.55 14.03
C GLU A 207 -8.17 -21.92 14.77
N ALA A 208 -8.01 -20.74 15.37
CA ALA A 208 -9.13 -20.03 15.96
C ALA A 208 -10.19 -19.64 14.92
N VAL A 209 -9.76 -19.18 13.73
CA VAL A 209 -10.67 -18.90 12.60
C VAL A 209 -11.36 -20.19 12.14
N ALA A 210 -10.60 -21.28 12.00
CA ALA A 210 -11.12 -22.59 11.56
C ALA A 210 -12.20 -23.14 12.52
N ARG A 211 -12.01 -22.99 13.83
CA ARG A 211 -12.98 -23.37 14.85
C ARG A 211 -14.12 -22.36 15.03
N ARG A 212 -14.12 -21.27 14.26
CA ARG A 212 -15.11 -20.19 14.33
C ARG A 212 -15.16 -19.52 15.72
N ASP A 213 -14.03 -19.50 16.43
CA ASP A 213 -13.90 -18.87 17.74
C ASP A 213 -13.49 -17.39 17.57
N GLY A 214 -14.50 -16.54 17.33
CA GLY A 214 -14.33 -15.09 17.15
C GLY A 214 -13.53 -14.43 18.26
N PRO A 215 -13.93 -14.57 19.55
CA PRO A 215 -13.19 -13.99 20.67
C PRO A 215 -11.73 -14.43 20.73
N ALA A 216 -11.44 -15.72 20.54
CA ALA A 216 -10.05 -16.20 20.53
C ALA A 216 -9.26 -15.67 19.33
N ALA A 217 -9.85 -15.67 18.13
CA ALA A 217 -9.20 -15.18 16.91
C ALA A 217 -8.80 -13.70 17.05
N VAL A 218 -9.72 -12.86 17.56
CA VAL A 218 -9.48 -11.43 17.81
C VAL A 218 -8.38 -11.22 18.86
N GLN A 219 -8.38 -11.99 19.95
CA GLN A 219 -7.35 -11.89 20.97
C GLN A 219 -5.97 -12.27 20.42
N LEU A 220 -5.89 -13.40 19.69
CA LEU A 220 -4.64 -13.92 19.15
C LEU A 220 -4.00 -12.98 18.11
N ILE A 221 -4.79 -12.39 17.21
CA ILE A 221 -4.28 -11.44 16.21
C ILE A 221 -3.79 -10.13 16.85
N ARG A 222 -4.47 -9.64 17.90
CA ARG A 222 -4.02 -8.47 18.67
C ARG A 222 -2.69 -8.75 19.36
N GLU A 223 -2.56 -9.92 19.98
CA GLU A 223 -1.31 -10.34 20.61
C GLU A 223 -0.18 -10.52 19.61
N TYR A 224 -0.46 -11.05 18.42
CA TYR A 224 0.50 -11.16 17.34
C TYR A 224 1.09 -9.80 17.00
N HIS A 225 0.24 -8.81 16.72
CA HIS A 225 0.68 -7.46 16.35
C HIS A 225 1.43 -6.77 17.50
N ALA A 226 0.95 -6.92 18.74
CA ALA A 226 1.66 -6.40 19.91
C ALA A 226 3.07 -7.02 20.08
N LYS A 227 3.21 -8.34 19.84
CA LYS A 227 4.52 -9.03 19.86
C LYS A 227 5.41 -8.57 18.70
N ALA A 228 4.85 -8.36 17.50
CA ALA A 228 5.58 -7.85 16.35
C ALA A 228 6.13 -6.44 16.61
N VAL A 229 5.29 -5.53 17.13
CA VAL A 229 5.70 -4.17 17.52
C VAL A 229 6.84 -4.20 18.52
N LYS A 230 6.71 -4.95 19.62
CA LYS A 230 7.75 -5.05 20.64
C LYS A 230 9.08 -5.50 20.05
N ARG A 231 9.06 -6.46 19.12
CA ARG A 231 10.28 -6.94 18.45
C ARG A 231 10.93 -5.87 17.58
N VAL A 232 10.16 -5.23 16.71
CA VAL A 232 10.65 -4.13 15.86
C VAL A 232 11.25 -3.02 16.73
N GLN A 233 10.57 -2.62 17.82
CA GLN A 233 11.06 -1.60 18.74
C GLN A 233 12.32 -1.99 19.52
N SER A 234 12.57 -3.29 19.68
CA SER A 234 13.75 -3.81 20.38
C SER A 234 14.97 -4.04 19.48
N SER A 235 14.81 -3.90 18.15
CA SER A 235 15.91 -4.15 17.20
C SER A 235 17.05 -3.11 17.36
N PRO A 236 18.31 -3.49 17.09
CA PRO A 236 19.45 -2.56 17.15
C PRO A 236 19.29 -1.35 16.22
N GLY A 237 18.73 -1.53 15.03
CA GLY A 237 18.45 -0.44 14.08
C GLY A 237 17.40 0.52 14.60
N ALA A 238 16.34 0.02 15.25
CA ALA A 238 15.31 0.86 15.84
C ALA A 238 15.83 1.71 17.01
N LYS A 239 16.76 1.20 17.83
CA LYS A 239 17.38 2.01 18.89
C LYS A 239 18.16 3.19 18.32
N ARG A 240 18.95 2.95 17.28
CA ARG A 240 19.78 3.97 16.61
C ARG A 240 18.94 5.06 15.96
N ILE A 241 17.86 4.67 15.26
CA ILE A 241 16.99 5.63 14.58
C ILE A 241 16.13 6.40 15.58
N ARG A 242 15.73 5.81 16.72
CA ARG A 242 14.95 6.52 17.76
C ARG A 242 15.68 7.70 18.40
N GLU A 243 17.00 7.70 18.43
CA GLU A 243 17.77 8.82 18.95
C GLU A 243 17.62 10.07 18.06
N THR A 244 17.41 9.89 16.77
CA THR A 244 17.26 10.98 15.78
C THR A 244 15.81 11.20 15.34
N ASP A 245 14.96 10.18 15.40
CA ASP A 245 13.55 10.17 15.01
C ASP A 245 12.73 9.29 15.98
N PRO A 246 12.35 9.82 17.17
CA PRO A 246 11.72 9.03 18.23
C PRO A 246 10.40 8.34 17.82
N GLY A 247 9.68 8.93 16.86
CA GLY A 247 8.42 8.40 16.32
C GLY A 247 8.57 7.61 15.02
N LEU A 248 9.78 7.52 14.46
CA LEU A 248 10.03 6.97 13.12
C LEU A 248 9.20 7.66 12.02
N ALA A 249 8.86 8.94 12.21
CA ALA A 249 8.02 9.72 11.30
C ALA A 249 8.79 10.13 10.04
N GLY A 250 10.07 10.51 10.20
CA GLY A 250 10.98 10.78 9.09
C GLY A 250 11.26 9.52 8.27
N LEU A 251 11.44 8.38 8.95
CA LEU A 251 11.59 7.09 8.28
C LEU A 251 10.34 6.73 7.46
N LEU A 252 9.14 6.84 8.04
CA LEU A 252 7.88 6.61 7.35
C LEU A 252 7.71 7.52 6.13
N SER A 253 8.01 8.81 6.27
CA SER A 253 7.96 9.78 5.16
C SER A 253 8.94 9.42 4.04
N SER A 254 10.18 9.04 4.39
CA SER A 254 11.20 8.61 3.43
C SER A 254 10.79 7.35 2.67
N TRP A 255 10.27 6.34 3.39
CA TRP A 255 9.81 5.08 2.78
C TRP A 255 8.65 5.31 1.82
N LEU A 256 7.66 6.12 2.21
CA LEU A 256 6.55 6.51 1.34
C LEU A 256 7.08 7.28 0.12
N GLY A 257 8.00 8.22 0.31
CA GLY A 257 8.65 8.93 -0.80
C GLY A 257 9.28 8.02 -1.85
N ALA A 258 10.03 7.01 -1.40
CA ALA A 258 10.78 6.10 -2.25
C ALA A 258 9.90 5.02 -2.92
N ASN A 259 8.89 4.52 -2.22
CA ASN A 259 8.13 3.34 -2.65
C ASN A 259 6.71 3.64 -3.16
N VAL A 260 6.20 4.85 -2.96
CA VAL A 260 4.86 5.28 -3.39
C VAL A 260 4.91 6.26 -4.58
N GLY A 261 6.10 6.66 -5.02
CA GLY A 261 6.24 7.54 -6.18
C GLY A 261 5.91 9.01 -5.90
N LEU A 262 6.05 9.48 -4.65
CA LEU A 262 6.01 10.91 -4.33
C LEU A 262 7.32 11.65 -4.69
N SER A 263 8.28 10.99 -5.36
CA SER A 263 9.50 11.64 -5.83
C SER A 263 9.23 12.58 -7.01
N ASN A 264 8.76 13.79 -6.72
CA ASN A 264 9.07 14.97 -7.52
C ASN A 264 10.20 15.72 -6.83
N GLY A 265 11.47 15.32 -7.06
CA GLY A 265 12.67 16.05 -6.63
C GLY A 265 13.96 15.21 -6.69
N PRO A 266 15.11 15.85 -6.93
CA PRO A 266 15.86 15.77 -8.18
C PRO A 266 16.76 14.53 -8.30
N ASP A 267 17.07 14.19 -9.55
CA ASP A 267 18.01 13.15 -9.99
C ASP A 267 19.28 13.15 -9.12
N ARG A 268 19.51 12.08 -8.34
CA ARG A 268 20.79 11.82 -7.67
C ARG A 268 21.84 11.37 -8.70
N ARG A 269 22.00 12.14 -9.77
CA ARG A 269 23.13 12.08 -10.70
C ARG A 269 23.77 13.45 -10.78
N ASN A 270 24.47 13.77 -9.69
CA ASN A 270 25.70 14.54 -9.66
C ASN A 270 25.96 14.93 -8.20
N GLN A 271 26.83 14.18 -7.55
CA GLN A 271 27.77 14.76 -6.59
C GLN A 271 29.17 14.28 -6.95
N PRO A 272 30.17 15.15 -6.78
CA PRO A 272 31.40 15.22 -7.56
C PRO A 272 32.41 14.09 -7.31
#